data_AF-A0A8T1J3S5-F1
#
_entry.id   AF-A0A8T1J3S5-F1
#
_cell.length_a   1.000
_cell.length_b   1.000
_cell.length_c   1.000
_cell.angle_alpha   90.00
_cell.angle_beta   90.00
_cell.angle_gamma   90.00
#
_symmetry.space_group_name_H-M   'P 1'
#
loop_
_entity.id
_entity.type
_entity.pdbx_description
1 polymer ?
#
loop_
_entity_poly.entity_id
_entity_poly.type
_entity_poly.pdbx_seq_one_letter_code
_entity_poly.pdbx_strand_id
1 'polypeptide(L)'
;MTEVSQLRKPYQLRQLFATIIVYSQLVEVGALWERFYDDLSLDFDYKYRSLEGNAKEEMVKFHTLKSLNDLLLANGSAVTHFEDLPQLCEYPHLVLDSLLQNNLIRREMEGYSHDVLQETVDQEHLLNHEQRSVYSTVTNAVDNLTPGNTLFFIDGPGGTGKSTLLKHF
;
A
#
# COMPACT_ATOMS: atom_id res chain seq x y z
N MET A 1 19.45 22.08 14.11
CA MET A 1 18.86 21.15 15.12
C MET A 1 17.43 21.52 15.52
N THR A 2 17.03 22.79 15.47
CA THR A 2 15.69 23.25 15.89
C THR A 2 14.54 22.77 15.00
N GLU A 3 14.77 22.65 13.70
CA GLU A 3 13.74 22.26 12.70
C GLU A 3 13.26 20.81 12.90
N VAL A 4 14.18 19.87 13.19
CA VAL A 4 13.85 18.46 13.50
C VAL A 4 13.04 18.34 14.80
N SER A 5 13.32 19.20 15.78
CA SER A 5 12.59 19.25 17.05
C SER A 5 11.18 19.83 16.88
N GLN A 6 10.94 20.69 15.90
CA GLN A 6 9.60 21.18 15.57
C GLN A 6 8.80 20.13 14.78
N LEU A 7 9.44 19.39 13.87
CA LEU A 7 8.80 18.31 13.10
C LEU A 7 8.44 17.07 13.92
N ARG A 8 9.12 16.82 15.06
CA ARG A 8 8.78 15.70 15.96
C ARG A 8 7.48 15.91 16.75
N LYS A 9 7.07 17.17 16.98
CA LYS A 9 5.90 17.47 17.82
C LYS A 9 4.58 17.04 17.19
N PRO A 10 4.30 17.32 15.90
CA PRO A 10 3.03 16.91 15.26
C PRO A 10 2.84 15.40 15.23
N TYR A 11 3.90 14.64 14.92
CA TYR A 11 3.82 13.18 14.95
C TYR A 11 3.50 12.63 16.34
N GLN A 12 4.16 13.14 17.39
CA GLN A 12 3.86 12.75 18.78
C GLN A 12 2.45 13.14 19.20
N LEU A 13 1.94 14.29 18.74
CA LEU A 13 0.56 14.69 18.95
C LEU A 13 -0.41 13.74 18.24
N ARG A 14 -0.13 13.34 16.99
CA ARG A 14 -0.92 12.32 16.28
C ARG A 14 -0.89 10.97 17.00
N GLN A 15 0.23 10.56 17.58
CA GLN A 15 0.32 9.34 18.40
C GLN A 15 -0.55 9.44 19.66
N LEU A 16 -0.49 10.57 20.36
CA LEU A 16 -1.32 10.80 21.53
C LEU A 16 -2.81 10.83 21.15
N PHE A 17 -3.16 11.53 20.07
CA PHE A 17 -4.51 11.58 19.53
C PHE A 17 -5.03 10.18 19.22
N ALA A 18 -4.28 9.38 18.46
CA ALA A 18 -4.62 7.98 18.13
C ALA A 18 -4.84 7.14 19.40
N THR A 19 -3.96 7.27 20.39
CA THR A 19 -4.07 6.58 21.67
C THR A 19 -5.36 6.97 22.41
N ILE A 20 -5.65 8.28 22.48
CA ILE A 20 -6.86 8.76 23.15
C ILE A 20 -8.10 8.19 22.45
N ILE A 21 -8.23 8.28 21.13
CA ILE A 21 -9.44 7.84 20.42
C ILE A 21 -9.61 6.31 20.40
N VAL A 22 -8.53 5.53 20.52
CA VAL A 22 -8.59 4.07 20.63
C VAL A 22 -9.01 3.62 22.03
N TYR A 23 -8.44 4.22 23.08
CA TYR A 23 -8.60 3.73 24.45
C TYR A 23 -9.61 4.52 25.29
N SER A 24 -10.11 5.65 24.78
CA SER A 24 -11.10 6.48 25.46
C SER A 24 -12.43 6.37 24.73
N GLN A 25 -13.53 6.18 25.47
CA GLN A 25 -14.88 6.29 24.93
C GLN A 25 -15.22 7.76 24.69
N LEU A 26 -14.59 8.36 23.68
CA LEU A 26 -14.90 9.73 23.29
C LEU A 26 -16.20 9.77 22.49
N VAL A 27 -17.11 10.64 22.93
CA VAL A 27 -18.41 10.84 22.28
C VAL A 27 -18.30 11.74 21.04
N GLU A 28 -17.22 12.54 20.93
CA GLU A 28 -17.08 13.57 19.89
C GLU A 28 -15.65 13.61 19.29
N VAL A 29 -15.28 12.56 18.55
CA VAL A 29 -13.93 12.47 17.95
C VAL A 29 -13.71 13.54 16.88
N GLY A 30 -14.73 13.88 16.10
CA GLY A 30 -14.66 14.95 15.09
C GLY A 30 -14.38 16.33 15.67
N ALA A 31 -15.02 16.69 16.80
CA ALA A 31 -14.77 17.96 17.47
C ALA A 31 -13.33 18.08 17.98
N LEU A 32 -12.77 16.97 18.48
CA LEU A 32 -11.37 16.91 18.91
C LEU A 32 -10.41 17.07 17.72
N TRP A 33 -10.72 16.42 16.60
CA TRP A 33 -9.96 16.55 15.36
C TRP A 33 -9.92 18.00 14.88
N GLU A 34 -11.06 18.64 14.70
CA GLU A 34 -11.13 20.03 14.23
C GLU A 34 -10.41 21.00 15.19
N ARG A 35 -10.53 20.77 16.50
CA ARG A 35 -9.87 21.61 17.51
C ARG A 35 -8.35 21.56 17.45
N PHE A 36 -7.78 20.39 17.14
CA PHE A 36 -6.33 20.17 17.17
C PHE A 36 -5.72 19.99 15.78
N TYR A 37 -6.50 20.12 14.71
CA TYR A 37 -6.08 19.83 13.34
C TYR A 37 -4.80 20.56 12.96
N ASP A 38 -4.74 21.88 13.20
CA ASP A 38 -3.58 22.70 12.87
C ASP A 38 -2.28 22.21 13.53
N ASP A 39 -2.36 21.80 14.80
CA ASP A 39 -1.23 21.23 15.53
C ASP A 39 -0.85 19.83 15.02
N LEU A 40 -1.87 19.04 14.68
CA LEU A 40 -1.71 17.69 14.14
C LEU A 40 -1.12 17.72 12.73
N SER A 41 -1.35 18.76 11.93
CA SER A 41 -0.95 18.84 10.52
C SER A 41 0.27 19.72 10.25
N LEU A 42 0.83 20.38 11.27
CA LEU A 42 1.85 21.43 11.15
C LEU A 42 3.09 21.00 10.32
N ASP A 43 3.55 19.76 10.48
CA ASP A 43 4.69 19.24 9.73
C ASP A 43 4.36 19.05 8.24
N PHE A 44 3.13 18.64 7.92
CA PHE A 44 2.66 18.54 6.54
C PHE A 44 2.38 19.90 5.93
N ASP A 45 1.84 20.86 6.68
CA ASP A 45 1.69 22.24 6.22
C ASP A 45 3.04 22.84 5.82
N TYR A 46 4.05 22.64 6.66
CA TYR A 46 5.42 23.06 6.36
C TYR A 46 6.00 22.32 5.14
N LYS A 47 5.81 21.01 5.07
CA LYS A 47 6.31 20.16 3.96
C LYS A 47 5.74 20.58 2.61
N TYR A 48 4.45 20.94 2.57
CA TYR A 48 3.72 21.29 1.35
C TYR A 48 3.55 22.81 1.17
N ARG A 49 4.36 23.63 1.85
CA ARG A 49 4.29 25.10 1.79
C ARG A 49 4.47 25.73 0.41
N SER A 50 4.99 24.98 -0.56
CA SER A 50 5.15 25.44 -1.95
C SER A 50 3.88 25.27 -2.79
N LEU A 51 2.89 24.53 -2.29
CA LEU A 51 1.56 24.43 -2.91
C LEU A 51 0.68 25.56 -2.38
N GLU A 52 -0.34 25.95 -3.15
CA GLU A 52 -1.28 27.00 -2.79
C GLU A 52 -2.73 26.56 -3.03
N GLY A 53 -3.67 27.22 -2.34
CA GLY A 53 -5.11 26.97 -2.47
C GLY A 53 -5.54 25.56 -2.07
N ASN A 54 -6.63 25.09 -2.67
CA ASN A 54 -7.27 23.81 -2.34
C ASN A 54 -6.32 22.62 -2.46
N ALA A 55 -5.39 22.63 -3.43
CA ALA A 55 -4.44 21.54 -3.60
C ALA A 55 -3.51 21.37 -2.38
N LYS A 56 -3.12 22.48 -1.74
CA LYS A 56 -2.36 22.43 -0.49
C LYS A 56 -3.21 21.85 0.63
N GLU A 57 -4.43 22.35 0.80
CA GLU A 57 -5.34 21.93 1.87
C GLU A 57 -5.66 20.44 1.79
N GLU A 58 -5.98 19.92 0.60
CA GLU A 58 -6.23 18.50 0.37
C GLU A 58 -4.98 17.65 0.68
N MET A 59 -3.80 18.06 0.21
CA MET A 59 -2.55 17.34 0.49
C MET A 59 -2.21 17.29 1.98
N VAL A 60 -2.35 18.41 2.69
CA VAL A 60 -2.08 18.50 4.13
C VAL A 60 -3.08 17.63 4.90
N LYS A 61 -4.38 17.72 4.57
CA LYS A 61 -5.42 16.95 5.25
C LYS A 61 -5.27 15.46 5.01
N PHE A 62 -5.05 15.05 3.76
CA PHE A 62 -4.82 13.66 3.38
C PHE A 62 -3.62 13.07 4.11
N HIS A 63 -2.46 13.73 4.10
CA HIS A 63 -1.25 13.18 4.73
C HIS A 63 -1.35 13.14 6.26
N THR A 64 -2.01 14.13 6.87
CA THR A 64 -2.30 14.13 8.31
C THR A 64 -3.18 12.96 8.68
N LEU A 65 -4.27 12.76 7.94
CA LEU A 65 -5.22 11.67 8.15
C LEU A 65 -4.59 10.30 7.89
N LYS A 66 -3.79 10.17 6.83
CA LYS A 66 -3.06 8.93 6.52
C LYS A 66 -2.08 8.57 7.64
N SER A 67 -1.30 9.55 8.11
CA SER A 67 -0.40 9.33 9.24
C SER A 67 -1.15 8.91 10.51
N LEU A 68 -2.35 9.45 10.73
CA LEU A 68 -3.20 9.04 11.85
C LEU A 68 -3.73 7.61 11.64
N ASN A 69 -4.19 7.28 10.43
CA ASN A 69 -4.67 5.94 10.09
C ASN A 69 -3.59 4.88 10.28
N ASP A 70 -2.35 5.15 9.87
CA ASP A 70 -1.21 4.23 10.07
C ASP A 70 -0.98 3.94 11.56
N LEU A 71 -1.14 4.95 12.43
CA LEU A 71 -1.05 4.80 13.88
C LEU A 71 -2.22 4.01 14.47
N LEU A 72 -3.43 4.20 13.93
CA LEU A 72 -4.62 3.46 14.34
C LEU A 72 -4.54 1.99 13.94
N LEU A 73 -4.09 1.70 12.71
CA LEU A 73 -3.87 0.33 12.22
C LEU A 73 -2.87 -0.42 13.09
N ALA A 74 -1.81 0.24 13.54
CA ALA A 74 -0.84 -0.33 14.47
C ALA A 74 -1.46 -0.69 15.84
N ASN A 75 -2.60 -0.11 16.20
CA ASN A 75 -3.36 -0.41 17.42
C ASN A 75 -4.63 -1.24 17.13
N GLY A 76 -4.75 -1.87 15.95
CA GLY A 76 -5.89 -2.72 15.59
C GLY A 76 -7.20 -1.95 15.31
N SER A 77 -7.12 -0.64 15.07
CA SER A 77 -8.25 0.20 14.67
C SER A 77 -8.01 0.84 13.29
N ALA A 78 -8.92 1.68 12.82
CA ALA A 78 -8.79 2.39 11.54
C ALA A 78 -9.61 3.68 11.60
N VAL A 79 -9.27 4.66 10.75
CA VAL A 79 -10.06 5.90 10.61
C VAL A 79 -11.51 5.59 10.22
N THR A 80 -11.73 4.51 9.45
CA THR A 80 -13.07 4.06 9.04
C THR A 80 -13.98 3.62 10.18
N HIS A 81 -13.45 3.43 11.39
CA HIS A 81 -14.25 3.15 12.59
C HIS A 81 -14.82 4.42 13.25
N PHE A 82 -14.40 5.61 12.81
CA PHE A 82 -14.81 6.89 13.36
C PHE A 82 -15.53 7.71 12.29
N GLU A 83 -16.86 7.68 12.28
CA GLU A 83 -17.69 8.34 11.26
C GLU A 83 -17.55 9.87 11.26
N ASP A 84 -17.20 10.46 12.41
CA ASP A 84 -17.01 11.91 12.56
C ASP A 84 -15.65 12.41 12.02
N LEU A 85 -14.76 11.51 11.61
CA LEU A 85 -13.48 11.87 10.99
C LEU A 85 -13.61 11.91 9.47
N PRO A 86 -12.86 12.81 8.80
CA PRO A 86 -12.67 12.72 7.36
C PRO A 86 -12.14 11.34 6.96
N GLN A 87 -12.56 10.84 5.81
CA GLN A 87 -12.19 9.51 5.34
C GLN A 87 -11.16 9.58 4.22
N LEU A 88 -10.23 8.62 4.19
CA LEU A 88 -9.21 8.56 3.12
C LEU A 88 -9.85 8.35 1.73
N CYS A 89 -11.03 7.72 1.66
CA CYS A 89 -11.76 7.53 0.41
C CYS A 89 -12.30 8.84 -0.20
N GLU A 90 -12.34 9.94 0.54
CA GLU A 90 -12.68 11.27 0.02
C GLU A 90 -11.58 11.82 -0.91
N TYR A 91 -10.37 11.24 -0.86
CA TYR A 91 -9.20 11.67 -1.65
C TYR A 91 -8.68 10.55 -2.56
N PRO A 92 -9.49 10.03 -3.51
CA PRO A 92 -9.16 8.82 -4.27
C PRO A 92 -7.87 8.97 -5.10
N HIS A 93 -7.63 10.16 -5.65
CA HIS A 93 -6.42 10.44 -6.43
C HIS A 93 -5.15 10.41 -5.55
N LEU A 94 -5.20 10.97 -4.34
CA LEU A 94 -4.08 10.95 -3.39
C LEU A 94 -3.84 9.57 -2.79
N VAL A 95 -4.90 8.77 -2.58
CA VAL A 95 -4.78 7.36 -2.20
C VAL A 95 -4.00 6.61 -3.28
N LEU A 96 -4.40 6.75 -4.55
CA LEU A 96 -3.73 6.10 -5.67
C LEU A 96 -2.26 6.54 -5.76
N ASP A 97 -1.98 7.84 -5.76
CA ASP A 97 -0.62 8.37 -5.79
C ASP A 97 0.23 7.83 -4.64
N SER A 98 -0.35 7.76 -3.44
CA SER A 98 0.33 7.20 -2.28
C SER A 98 0.60 5.70 -2.40
N LEU A 99 -0.28 4.93 -3.06
CA LEU A 99 -0.07 3.49 -3.29
C LEU A 99 1.03 3.27 -4.33
N LEU A 100 1.08 4.10 -5.37
CA LEU A 100 2.11 4.06 -6.41
C LEU A 100 3.51 4.45 -5.90
N GLN A 101 3.63 5.10 -4.73
CA GLN A 101 4.93 5.26 -4.07
C GLN A 101 5.51 3.95 -3.54
N ASN A 102 4.68 2.93 -3.31
CA ASN A 102 5.15 1.60 -2.93
C ASN A 102 5.66 0.88 -4.18
N ASN A 103 6.97 0.63 -4.26
CA ASN A 103 7.60 -0.02 -5.41
C ASN A 103 7.01 -1.39 -5.76
N LEU A 104 6.51 -2.15 -4.79
CA LEU A 104 5.88 -3.45 -5.03
C LEU A 104 4.51 -3.26 -5.68
N ILE A 105 3.68 -2.38 -5.11
CA ILE A 105 2.35 -2.08 -5.68
C ILE A 105 2.49 -1.45 -7.06
N ARG A 106 3.41 -0.49 -7.23
CA ARG A 106 3.68 0.12 -8.53
C ARG A 106 4.13 -0.90 -9.56
N ARG A 107 5.01 -1.85 -9.20
CA ARG A 107 5.41 -2.92 -10.10
C ARG A 107 4.23 -3.82 -10.48
N GLU A 108 3.36 -4.13 -9.53
CA GLU A 108 2.16 -4.92 -9.80
C GLU A 108 1.20 -4.20 -10.76
N MET A 109 1.02 -2.89 -10.57
CA MET A 109 0.06 -2.08 -11.35
C MET A 109 0.59 -1.61 -12.71
N GLU A 110 1.89 -1.31 -12.82
CA GLU A 110 2.51 -0.69 -14.00
C GLU A 110 3.62 -1.56 -14.62
N GLY A 111 4.15 -2.54 -13.90
CA GLY A 111 5.39 -3.24 -14.25
C GLY A 111 5.22 -4.40 -15.22
N TYR A 112 4.00 -4.86 -15.45
CA TYR A 112 3.72 -5.95 -16.39
C TYR A 112 3.28 -5.39 -17.73
N SER A 113 4.25 -5.06 -18.60
CA SER A 113 3.93 -4.80 -20.00
C SER A 113 3.35 -6.06 -20.61
N HIS A 114 2.16 -5.94 -21.19
CA HIS A 114 1.50 -7.06 -21.84
C HIS A 114 2.38 -7.66 -22.95
N ASP A 115 3.15 -6.82 -23.66
CA ASP A 115 4.08 -7.28 -24.69
C ASP A 115 5.22 -8.15 -24.13
N VAL A 116 5.74 -7.80 -22.95
CA VAL A 116 6.81 -8.57 -22.28
C VAL A 116 6.28 -9.89 -21.73
N LEU A 117 5.06 -9.88 -21.19
CA LEU A 117 4.37 -11.10 -20.77
C LEU A 117 4.07 -12.00 -21.98
N GLN A 118 3.65 -11.41 -23.10
CA GLN A 118 3.37 -12.15 -24.33
C GLN A 118 4.65 -12.76 -24.91
N GLU A 119 5.77 -12.02 -24.94
CA GLU A 119 7.08 -12.57 -25.36
C GLU A 119 7.50 -13.76 -24.49
N THR A 120 7.22 -13.70 -23.18
CA THR A 120 7.51 -14.79 -22.24
C THR A 120 6.67 -16.03 -22.53
N VAL A 121 5.41 -15.86 -22.94
CA VAL A 121 4.53 -16.95 -23.41
C VAL A 121 5.03 -17.49 -24.76
N ASP A 122 5.41 -16.62 -25.69
CA ASP A 122 5.89 -17.02 -27.02
C ASP A 122 7.20 -17.83 -26.94
N GLN A 123 7.97 -17.67 -25.87
CA GLN A 123 9.17 -18.45 -25.55
C GLN A 123 8.89 -19.84 -24.97
N GLU A 124 7.63 -20.29 -24.83
CA GLU A 124 7.27 -21.64 -24.35
C GLU A 124 7.96 -22.77 -25.18
N HIS A 125 8.29 -22.49 -26.45
CA HIS A 125 9.03 -23.40 -27.31
C HIS A 125 10.46 -23.70 -26.83
N LEU A 126 11.04 -22.86 -25.97
CA LEU A 126 12.38 -23.04 -25.39
C LEU A 126 12.39 -23.99 -24.19
N LEU A 127 11.21 -24.32 -23.63
CA LEU A 127 11.09 -25.26 -22.52
C LEU A 127 11.33 -26.70 -23.01
N ASN A 128 12.11 -27.46 -22.23
CA ASN A 128 12.22 -28.89 -22.47
C ASN A 128 10.91 -29.62 -22.09
N HIS A 129 10.78 -30.89 -22.47
CA HIS A 129 9.56 -31.67 -22.26
C HIS A 129 9.09 -31.71 -20.80
N GLU A 130 10.01 -31.87 -19.84
CA GLU A 130 9.68 -31.92 -18.41
C GLU A 130 9.25 -30.55 -17.89
N GLN A 131 9.98 -29.49 -18.25
CA GLN A 131 9.64 -28.12 -17.88
C GLN A 131 8.28 -27.68 -18.44
N ARG A 132 7.99 -28.04 -19.71
CA ARG A 132 6.68 -27.78 -20.32
C ARG A 132 5.57 -28.51 -19.58
N SER A 133 5.79 -29.77 -19.19
CA SER A 133 4.81 -30.51 -18.39
C SER A 133 4.49 -29.81 -17.08
N VAL A 134 5.50 -29.26 -16.39
CA VAL A 134 5.30 -28.47 -15.16
C VAL A 134 4.56 -27.17 -15.47
N TYR A 135 5.00 -26.42 -16.48
CA TYR A 135 4.37 -25.18 -16.92
C TYR A 135 2.87 -25.37 -17.21
N SER A 136 2.51 -26.32 -18.07
CA SER A 136 1.12 -26.60 -18.42
C SER A 136 0.28 -27.04 -17.21
N THR A 137 0.87 -27.78 -16.26
CA THR A 137 0.17 -28.19 -15.03
C THR A 137 -0.18 -26.98 -14.16
N VAL A 138 0.77 -26.05 -13.98
CA VAL A 138 0.58 -24.85 -13.18
C VAL A 138 -0.40 -23.90 -13.87
N THR A 139 -0.24 -23.63 -15.16
CA THR A 139 -1.15 -22.75 -15.93
C THR A 139 -2.58 -23.29 -15.91
N ASN A 140 -2.75 -24.60 -16.13
CA ASN A 140 -4.08 -25.23 -16.08
C ASN A 140 -4.73 -25.14 -14.68
N ALA A 141 -3.93 -25.19 -13.60
CA ALA A 141 -4.45 -25.02 -12.25
C ALA A 141 -4.87 -23.57 -11.94
N VAL A 142 -4.21 -22.59 -12.57
CA VAL A 142 -4.60 -21.17 -12.50
C VAL A 142 -5.90 -20.93 -13.28
N ASP A 143 -5.99 -21.46 -14.50
CA ASP A 143 -7.18 -21.32 -15.35
C ASP A 143 -8.40 -22.07 -14.78
N ASN A 144 -8.17 -23.20 -14.10
CA ASN A 144 -9.20 -24.05 -13.51
C ASN A 144 -9.08 -24.14 -11.98
N LEU A 145 -9.22 -22.98 -11.32
CA LEU A 145 -9.14 -22.83 -9.87
C LEU A 145 -10.01 -23.85 -9.12
N THR A 146 -9.35 -24.85 -8.54
CA THR A 146 -9.97 -25.86 -7.67
C THR A 146 -9.44 -25.66 -6.25
N PRO A 147 -10.31 -25.46 -5.23
CA PRO A 147 -9.88 -25.27 -3.86
C PRO A 147 -9.00 -26.44 -3.38
N GLY A 148 -7.75 -26.16 -2.99
CA GLY A 148 -6.80 -27.16 -2.48
C GLY A 148 -5.65 -27.56 -3.43
N ASN A 149 -5.72 -27.19 -4.72
CA ASN A 149 -4.67 -27.49 -5.73
C ASN A 149 -3.87 -26.24 -6.14
N THR A 150 -3.46 -25.41 -5.17
CA THR A 150 -2.82 -24.12 -5.43
C THR A 150 -1.35 -24.04 -5.03
N LEU A 151 -0.80 -25.09 -4.40
CA LEU A 151 0.59 -25.13 -3.95
C LEU A 151 1.38 -26.19 -4.73
N PHE A 152 2.45 -25.78 -5.40
CA PHE A 152 3.32 -26.64 -6.18
C PHE A 152 4.76 -26.58 -5.64
N PHE A 153 5.42 -27.73 -5.59
CA PHE A 153 6.85 -27.82 -5.32
C PHE A 153 7.58 -28.27 -6.58
N ILE A 154 8.53 -27.46 -7.07
CA ILE A 154 9.33 -27.79 -8.24
C ILE A 154 10.68 -28.28 -7.75
N ASP A 155 10.89 -29.60 -7.79
CA ASP A 155 12.17 -30.22 -7.46
C ASP A 155 12.95 -30.59 -8.73
N GLY A 156 14.28 -30.55 -8.64
CA GLY A 156 15.14 -31.03 -9.70
C GLY A 156 16.63 -30.93 -9.34
N PRO A 157 17.49 -31.81 -9.89
CA PRO A 157 18.94 -31.73 -9.72
C PRO A 157 19.55 -30.39 -10.13
N GLY A 158 20.74 -30.07 -9.65
CA GLY A 158 21.49 -28.90 -10.13
C GLY A 158 21.68 -28.95 -11.65
N GLY A 159 21.48 -27.82 -12.34
CA GLY A 159 21.67 -27.73 -13.79
C GLY A 159 20.46 -28.09 -14.67
N THR A 160 19.31 -28.50 -14.12
CA THR A 160 18.10 -28.83 -14.89
C THR A 160 17.28 -27.64 -15.40
N GLY A 161 17.85 -26.42 -15.36
CA GLY A 161 17.19 -25.23 -15.90
C GLY A 161 15.93 -24.78 -15.14
N LYS A 162 15.78 -25.13 -13.85
CA LYS A 162 14.67 -24.63 -13.00
C LYS A 162 14.53 -23.11 -13.04
N SER A 163 15.65 -22.38 -13.05
CA SER A 163 15.65 -20.92 -13.19
C SER A 163 15.15 -20.43 -14.54
N THR A 164 15.24 -21.23 -15.60
CA THR A 164 14.64 -20.94 -16.90
C THR A 164 13.13 -21.09 -16.81
N LEU A 165 12.64 -22.19 -16.26
CA LEU A 165 11.20 -22.42 -16.05
C LEU A 165 10.56 -21.31 -15.20
N LEU A 166 11.22 -20.87 -14.12
CA LEU A 166 10.71 -19.79 -13.26
C LEU A 166 10.57 -18.44 -13.96
N LYS A 167 11.23 -18.21 -15.10
CA LYS A 167 11.06 -16.97 -15.87
C LYS A 167 9.80 -16.97 -16.72
N HIS A 168 9.15 -18.13 -16.87
CA HIS A 168 7.86 -18.25 -17.58
C HIS A 168 6.65 -18.09 -16.64
N PHE A 169 6.89 -17.88 -15.34
CA PHE A 169 5.89 -17.49 -14.34
C PHE A 169 6.15 -16.04 -13.90
#